data_AF-H9MZG6-F1
#
_entry.id   AF-H9MZG6-F1
#
_cell.length_a   1.000
_cell.length_b   1.000
_cell.length_c   1.000
_cell.angle_alpha   90.00
_cell.angle_beta   90.00
_cell.angle_gamma   90.00
#
_symmetry.space_group_name_H-M   'P 1'
#
loop_
_entity.id
_entity.type
_entity.pdbx_description
1 polymer ?
#
loop_
_entity_poly.entity_id
_entity_poly.type
_entity_poly.pdbx_seq_one_letter_code
_entity_poly.pdbx_strand_id
1 'polypeptide(L)'
;MGDNTLMAINNFKPFALDPNANVTSQADWEALPALLSGFTAGKASSAQVNKAIRQASFIAAALAQYTANKSRLDVLDDGDLNGFISKMGTAFGKDFQALDATLSALAGLATGANKLPYFTGNDTAAQTDLTSVGRDIIGKNTIADILTYLGLGEAAKRNVGTGANQIPDMSLFASSNTATAAAQKFPSGLILQCGQLNGSPNVSSTYGMRFPMTFSRVLAVTVTLNVTGASGQPTVSATNVHNTGFDITVSPGSGYGSSADAYYIAMGY
;
A
#
# COMPACT_ATOMS: atom_id res chain seq x y z
N MET A 1 -24.74 19.48 -29.01
CA MET A 1 -25.07 20.92 -28.97
C MET A 1 -23.80 21.65 -29.35
N GLY A 2 -23.77 22.29 -30.52
CA GLY A 2 -22.59 23.00 -31.00
C GLY A 2 -22.28 24.17 -30.08
N ASP A 3 -21.01 24.31 -29.73
CA ASP A 3 -20.50 25.45 -28.98
C ASP A 3 -20.58 26.71 -29.87
N ASN A 4 -21.72 27.40 -29.83
CA ASN A 4 -21.80 28.79 -30.31
C ASN A 4 -21.19 29.70 -29.23
N THR A 5 -19.90 29.53 -28.93
CA THR A 5 -19.12 30.58 -28.28
C THR A 5 -19.09 31.77 -29.22
N LEU A 6 -20.04 32.69 -29.06
CA LEU A 6 -19.90 34.05 -29.54
C LEU A 6 -18.53 34.56 -29.07
N MET A 7 -17.68 34.94 -30.01
CA MET A 7 -16.38 35.50 -29.67
C MET A 7 -16.58 36.77 -28.87
N ALA A 8 -15.92 36.85 -27.71
CA ALA A 8 -15.95 38.03 -26.87
C ALA A 8 -15.51 39.27 -27.65
N ILE A 9 -16.25 40.35 -27.47
CA ILE A 9 -16.07 41.60 -28.20
C ILE A 9 -14.88 42.36 -27.60
N ASN A 10 -14.07 42.96 -28.48
CA ASN A 10 -13.06 43.97 -28.11
C ASN A 10 -13.44 45.30 -28.76
N ASN A 11 -13.71 46.34 -27.97
CA ASN A 11 -14.02 47.69 -28.47
C ASN A 11 -12.77 48.56 -28.66
N PHE A 12 -11.63 48.22 -28.05
CA PHE A 12 -10.39 48.96 -28.23
C PHE A 12 -9.76 48.61 -29.57
N LYS A 13 -9.88 49.54 -30.53
CA LYS A 13 -9.38 49.37 -31.89
C LYS A 13 -8.07 50.13 -32.10
N PRO A 14 -7.10 49.52 -32.80
CA PRO A 14 -5.87 50.19 -33.15
C PRO A 14 -6.13 51.24 -34.24
N PHE A 15 -5.51 52.41 -34.10
CA PHE A 15 -5.69 53.51 -35.04
C PHE A 15 -4.60 53.51 -36.13
N ALA A 16 -4.99 53.88 -37.36
CA ALA A 16 -4.10 54.08 -38.49
C ALA A 16 -3.26 52.84 -38.88
N LEU A 17 -3.76 51.61 -38.84
CA LEU A 17 -2.96 50.41 -39.21
C LEU A 17 -2.71 50.21 -40.71
N ASP A 18 -3.38 50.97 -41.57
CA ASP A 18 -3.25 50.82 -43.02
C ASP A 18 -1.78 51.04 -43.46
N PRO A 19 -1.25 50.23 -44.41
CA PRO A 19 0.09 50.43 -44.96
C PRO A 19 0.33 51.84 -45.52
N ASN A 20 -0.71 52.51 -46.03
CA ASN A 20 -0.67 53.85 -46.59
C ASN A 20 -1.16 54.94 -45.62
N ALA A 21 -1.42 54.60 -44.35
CA ALA A 21 -1.87 55.60 -43.38
C ALA A 21 -0.79 56.68 -43.18
N ASN A 22 -1.23 57.94 -43.13
CA ASN A 22 -0.38 59.12 -42.95
C ASN A 22 0.30 59.10 -41.57
N VAL A 23 1.45 58.42 -41.48
CA VAL A 23 2.19 58.19 -40.25
C VAL A 23 3.68 58.31 -40.55
N THR A 24 4.38 59.09 -39.72
CA THR A 24 5.83 59.28 -39.84
C THR A 24 6.57 57.94 -39.76
N SER A 25 7.66 57.80 -40.53
CA SER A 25 8.47 56.57 -40.53
C SER A 25 9.04 56.29 -39.13
N GLN A 26 9.41 55.03 -38.85
CA GLN A 26 9.99 54.71 -37.55
C GLN A 26 11.31 55.47 -37.31
N ALA A 27 12.18 55.53 -38.32
CA ALA A 27 13.46 56.22 -38.24
C ALA A 27 13.29 57.73 -37.96
N ASP A 28 12.38 58.39 -38.69
CA ASP A 28 12.12 59.83 -38.50
C ASP A 28 11.43 60.13 -37.17
N TRP A 29 10.62 59.19 -36.66
CA TRP A 29 9.97 59.30 -35.35
C TRP A 29 10.97 59.23 -34.20
N GLU A 30 11.90 58.27 -34.25
CA GLU A 30 12.96 58.11 -33.25
C GLU A 30 13.95 59.29 -33.25
N ALA A 31 14.17 59.91 -34.42
CA ALA A 31 15.01 61.10 -34.55
C ALA A 31 14.31 62.40 -34.13
N LEU A 32 12.99 62.40 -33.90
CA LEU A 32 12.22 63.61 -33.62
C LEU A 32 12.46 64.10 -32.19
N PRO A 33 12.95 65.35 -31.97
CA PRO A 33 13.16 65.88 -30.61
C PRO A 33 11.89 65.90 -29.75
N ALA A 34 10.72 66.06 -30.39
CA ALA A 34 9.42 66.04 -29.74
C ALA A 34 9.05 64.69 -29.12
N LEU A 35 9.76 63.60 -29.44
CA LEU A 35 9.59 62.32 -28.74
C LEU A 35 9.95 62.43 -27.25
N LEU A 36 10.94 63.28 -26.93
CA LEU A 36 11.36 63.56 -25.56
C LEU A 36 10.59 64.74 -24.96
N SER A 37 10.53 65.87 -25.67
CA SER A 37 9.98 67.12 -25.12
C SER A 37 8.47 67.28 -25.28
N GLY A 38 7.83 66.42 -26.07
CA GLY A 38 6.50 66.70 -26.64
C GLY A 38 6.54 67.87 -27.63
N PHE A 39 5.37 68.17 -28.22
CA PHE A 39 5.18 69.36 -29.03
C PHE A 39 4.95 70.58 -28.14
N THR A 40 5.93 71.48 -28.08
CA THR A 40 5.94 72.63 -27.15
C THR A 40 5.44 73.93 -27.79
N ALA A 41 5.64 74.12 -29.09
CA ALA A 41 5.13 75.27 -29.85
C ALA A 41 4.92 74.91 -31.33
N GLY A 42 4.04 75.64 -32.02
CA GLY A 42 3.73 75.42 -33.44
C GLY A 42 2.66 74.34 -33.69
N LYS A 43 2.53 73.92 -34.96
CA LYS A 43 1.57 72.88 -35.38
C LYS A 43 2.29 71.54 -35.47
N ALA A 44 1.81 70.53 -34.72
CA ALA A 44 2.27 69.16 -34.89
C ALA A 44 1.82 68.62 -36.26
N SER A 45 2.70 67.93 -36.99
CA SER A 45 2.29 67.28 -38.24
C SER A 45 1.30 66.15 -37.93
N SER A 46 0.24 66.05 -38.71
CA SER A 46 -0.75 64.97 -38.57
C SER A 46 -0.10 63.58 -38.67
N ALA A 47 0.98 63.44 -39.45
CA ALA A 47 1.75 62.19 -39.53
C ALA A 47 2.42 61.82 -38.21
N GLN A 48 2.92 62.80 -37.47
CA GLN A 48 3.59 62.61 -36.18
C GLN A 48 2.56 62.34 -35.08
N VAL A 49 1.43 63.06 -35.10
CA VAL A 49 0.30 62.81 -34.17
C VAL A 49 -0.27 61.42 -34.39
N ASN A 50 -0.51 61.02 -35.64
CA ASN A 50 -0.99 59.68 -35.98
C ASN A 50 0.02 58.60 -35.56
N LYS A 51 1.32 58.86 -35.64
CA LYS A 51 2.36 57.93 -35.14
C LYS A 51 2.22 57.69 -33.65
N ALA A 52 2.09 58.77 -32.86
CA ALA A 52 1.92 58.69 -31.42
C ALA A 52 0.64 57.92 -31.04
N ILE A 53 -0.49 58.27 -31.67
CA ILE A 53 -1.79 57.61 -31.41
C ILE A 53 -1.75 56.14 -31.85
N ARG A 54 -1.14 55.82 -33.01
CA ARG A 54 -0.98 54.44 -33.49
C ARG A 54 -0.23 53.59 -32.47
N GLN A 55 0.90 54.07 -31.94
CA GLN A 55 1.71 53.31 -30.97
C GLN A 55 0.90 53.00 -29.69
N ALA A 56 0.17 53.98 -29.16
CA ALA A 56 -0.65 53.79 -27.96
C ALA A 56 -1.85 52.86 -28.22
N SER A 57 -2.64 53.14 -29.27
CA SER A 57 -3.85 52.38 -29.60
C SER A 57 -3.56 50.94 -30.03
N PHE A 58 -2.41 50.68 -30.67
CA PHE A 58 -1.98 49.34 -31.04
C PHE A 58 -1.79 48.43 -29.81
N ILE A 59 -1.05 48.91 -28.80
CA ILE A 59 -0.82 48.17 -27.55
C ILE A 59 -2.13 47.98 -26.79
N ALA A 60 -2.95 49.03 -26.67
CA ALA A 60 -4.25 48.94 -26.00
C ALA A 60 -5.17 47.89 -26.65
N ALA A 61 -5.28 47.89 -27.98
CA ALA A 61 -6.08 46.92 -28.71
C ALA A 61 -5.54 45.48 -28.53
N ALA A 62 -4.22 45.29 -28.50
CA ALA A 62 -3.62 43.98 -28.29
C ALA A 62 -3.93 43.42 -26.89
N LEU A 63 -3.78 44.23 -25.84
CA LEU A 63 -4.12 43.83 -24.47
C LEU A 63 -5.62 43.54 -24.31
N ALA A 64 -6.47 44.39 -24.87
CA ALA A 64 -7.91 44.20 -24.84
C ALA A 64 -8.33 42.93 -25.61
N GLN A 65 -7.71 42.66 -26.75
CA GLN A 65 -7.98 41.43 -27.52
C GLN A 65 -7.53 40.18 -26.77
N TYR A 66 -6.33 40.19 -26.17
CA TYR A 66 -5.88 39.10 -25.31
C TYR A 66 -6.85 38.85 -24.16
N THR A 67 -7.26 39.94 -23.49
CA THR A 67 -8.20 39.89 -22.36
C THR A 67 -9.54 39.31 -22.77
N ALA A 68 -10.13 39.77 -23.88
CA ALA A 68 -11.38 39.26 -24.40
C ALA A 68 -11.27 37.76 -24.73
N ASN A 69 -10.22 37.37 -25.46
CA ASN A 69 -10.00 35.98 -25.89
C ASN A 69 -9.88 35.02 -24.70
N LYS A 70 -9.11 35.39 -23.68
CA LYS A 70 -8.79 34.50 -22.55
C LYS A 70 -9.85 34.53 -21.46
N SER A 71 -10.39 35.71 -21.14
CA SER A 71 -11.47 35.82 -20.16
C SER A 71 -12.80 35.27 -20.71
N ARG A 72 -12.99 35.30 -22.03
CA ARG A 72 -14.28 35.07 -22.72
C ARG A 72 -15.36 36.07 -22.31
N LEU A 73 -14.94 37.28 -21.94
CA LEU A 73 -15.81 38.39 -21.56
C LEU A 73 -15.57 39.57 -22.47
N ASP A 74 -16.63 40.31 -22.79
CA ASP A 74 -16.53 41.49 -23.62
C ASP A 74 -15.68 42.57 -22.94
N VAL A 75 -14.77 43.14 -23.70
CA VAL A 75 -13.95 44.29 -23.32
C VAL A 75 -14.52 45.51 -24.04
N LEU A 76 -15.39 46.23 -23.34
CA LEU A 76 -16.14 47.38 -23.85
C LEU A 76 -15.42 48.70 -23.55
N ASP A 77 -15.66 49.72 -24.37
CA ASP A 77 -15.18 51.09 -24.14
C ASP A 77 -16.26 51.89 -23.40
N ASP A 78 -16.48 51.52 -22.13
CA ASP A 78 -17.54 52.05 -21.26
C ASP A 78 -17.00 52.88 -20.08
N GLY A 79 -15.68 53.05 -20.01
CA GLY A 79 -14.99 53.75 -18.92
C GLY A 79 -14.85 52.93 -17.62
N ASP A 80 -15.25 51.65 -17.57
CA ASP A 80 -15.10 50.80 -16.38
C ASP A 80 -13.70 50.18 -16.28
N LEU A 81 -12.78 50.97 -15.71
CA LEU A 81 -11.40 50.53 -15.48
C LEU A 81 -11.32 49.31 -14.54
N ASN A 82 -12.15 49.28 -13.49
CA ASN A 82 -12.14 48.18 -12.52
C ASN A 82 -12.65 46.88 -13.15
N GLY A 83 -13.70 46.97 -13.98
CA GLY A 83 -14.19 45.85 -14.78
C GLY A 83 -13.15 45.34 -15.77
N PHE A 84 -12.42 46.24 -16.44
CA PHE A 84 -11.30 45.83 -17.31
C PHE A 84 -10.19 45.09 -16.54
N ILE A 85 -9.77 45.59 -15.38
CA ILE A 85 -8.77 44.95 -14.53
C ILE A 85 -9.23 43.56 -14.06
N SER A 86 -10.51 43.42 -13.68
CA SER A 86 -11.10 42.13 -13.31
C SER A 86 -11.07 41.12 -14.46
N LYS A 87 -11.43 41.55 -15.67
CA LYS A 87 -11.34 40.72 -16.89
C LYS A 87 -9.90 40.34 -17.20
N MET A 88 -8.93 41.25 -17.02
CA MET A 88 -7.50 40.94 -17.16
C MET A 88 -7.04 39.89 -16.15
N GLY A 89 -7.42 40.00 -14.88
CA GLY A 89 -7.13 38.98 -13.87
C GLY A 89 -7.69 37.61 -14.25
N THR A 90 -8.92 37.58 -14.76
CA THR A 90 -9.55 36.36 -15.28
C THR A 90 -8.79 35.79 -16.48
N ALA A 91 -8.36 36.66 -17.40
CA ALA A 91 -7.57 36.27 -18.57
C ALA A 91 -6.23 35.65 -18.18
N PHE A 92 -5.48 36.30 -17.30
CA PHE A 92 -4.19 35.78 -16.81
C PHE A 92 -4.36 34.47 -16.06
N GLY A 93 -5.42 34.31 -15.25
CA GLY A 93 -5.70 33.06 -14.54
C GLY A 93 -6.02 31.86 -15.45
N LYS A 94 -6.19 32.05 -16.77
CA LYS A 94 -6.31 30.93 -17.73
C LYS A 94 -4.97 30.40 -18.23
N ASP A 95 -3.98 31.27 -18.38
CA ASP A 95 -2.68 30.92 -18.98
C ASP A 95 -1.59 30.79 -17.92
N PHE A 96 -1.75 31.47 -16.79
CA PHE A 96 -0.74 31.56 -15.75
C PHE A 96 -1.33 31.12 -14.41
N GLN A 97 -0.51 30.40 -13.66
CA GLN A 97 -0.79 30.14 -12.26
C GLN A 97 -0.36 31.35 -11.42
N ALA A 98 -1.19 31.73 -10.44
CA ALA A 98 -0.81 32.73 -9.47
C ALA A 98 0.43 32.28 -8.69
N LEU A 99 1.24 33.24 -8.23
CA LEU A 99 2.39 32.94 -7.38
C LEU A 99 1.92 32.20 -6.13
N ASP A 100 2.43 30.99 -5.96
CA ASP A 100 2.08 30.09 -4.86
C ASP A 100 3.38 29.48 -4.31
N ALA A 101 3.55 29.55 -2.99
CA ALA A 101 4.78 29.15 -2.34
C ALA A 101 4.98 27.61 -2.40
N THR A 102 3.91 26.83 -2.30
CA THR A 102 3.95 25.37 -2.42
C THR A 102 4.34 24.94 -3.84
N LEU A 103 3.77 25.55 -4.87
CA LEU A 103 4.14 25.28 -6.26
C LEU A 103 5.57 25.72 -6.58
N SER A 104 6.01 26.84 -6.00
CA SER A 104 7.39 27.31 -6.11
C SER A 104 8.37 26.30 -5.49
N ALA A 105 8.02 25.73 -4.33
CA ALA A 105 8.81 24.69 -3.68
C ALA A 105 8.90 23.40 -4.52
N LEU A 106 7.79 22.95 -5.10
CA LEU A 106 7.77 21.78 -5.97
C LEU A 106 8.54 22.02 -7.28
N ALA A 107 8.38 23.19 -7.90
CA ALA A 107 9.08 23.56 -9.12
C ALA A 107 10.60 23.72 -8.91
N GLY A 108 11.03 24.02 -7.68
CA GLY A 108 12.44 24.15 -7.30
C GLY A 108 13.18 22.82 -7.07
N LEU A 109 12.48 21.68 -7.05
CA LEU A 109 13.11 20.37 -6.88
C LEU A 109 13.99 20.02 -8.09
N ALA A 110 15.22 19.55 -7.84
CA ALA A 110 16.08 19.10 -8.92
C ALA A 110 15.45 17.92 -9.67
N THR A 111 15.47 17.96 -11.00
CA THR A 111 14.96 16.86 -11.82
C THR A 111 15.91 15.66 -11.78
N GLY A 112 15.36 14.45 -11.80
CA GLY A 112 16.15 13.23 -11.77
C GLY A 112 15.28 11.99 -11.94
N ALA A 113 15.86 10.92 -12.48
CA ALA A 113 15.18 9.64 -12.54
C ALA A 113 14.92 9.10 -11.13
N ASN A 114 13.80 8.40 -10.96
CA ASN A 114 13.46 7.67 -9.74
C ASN A 114 13.31 8.54 -8.48
N LYS A 115 13.03 9.83 -8.63
CA LYS A 115 12.80 10.75 -7.50
C LYS A 115 11.34 10.76 -7.08
N LEU A 116 11.10 10.83 -5.77
CA LEU A 116 9.80 11.06 -5.16
C LEU A 116 9.83 12.38 -4.38
N PRO A 117 9.09 13.41 -4.82
CA PRO A 117 8.86 14.63 -4.05
C PRO A 117 8.09 14.34 -2.75
N TYR A 118 8.46 15.04 -1.67
CA TYR A 118 7.72 15.05 -0.41
C TYR A 118 7.89 16.40 0.31
N PHE A 119 6.92 16.77 1.14
CA PHE A 119 7.00 18.01 1.92
C PHE A 119 7.79 17.81 3.23
N THR A 120 8.64 18.77 3.57
CA THR A 120 9.39 18.79 4.84
C THR A 120 8.82 19.80 5.85
N GLY A 121 7.79 20.54 5.45
CA GLY A 121 7.09 21.56 6.23
C GLY A 121 6.15 22.36 5.33
N ASN A 122 5.56 23.43 5.85
CA ASN A 122 4.79 24.38 5.02
C ASN A 122 5.70 24.98 3.94
N ASP A 123 5.21 24.99 2.69
CA ASP A 123 5.89 25.58 1.53
C ASP A 123 7.36 25.14 1.35
N THR A 124 7.70 23.94 1.81
CA THR A 124 9.04 23.37 1.68
C THR A 124 8.94 21.93 1.20
N ALA A 125 9.65 21.63 0.11
CA ALA A 125 9.67 20.32 -0.50
C ALA A 125 11.11 19.81 -0.60
N ALA A 126 11.25 18.50 -0.46
CA ALA A 126 12.47 17.76 -0.72
C ALA A 126 12.14 16.57 -1.63
N GLN A 127 13.17 15.79 -1.95
CA GLN A 127 13.01 14.58 -2.74
C GLN A 127 13.87 13.45 -2.19
N THR A 128 13.39 12.22 -2.36
CA THR A 128 14.13 11.00 -2.04
C THR A 128 14.20 10.11 -3.27
N ASP A 129 15.19 9.24 -3.33
CA ASP A 129 15.28 8.20 -4.33
C ASP A 129 14.33 7.04 -4.00
N LEU A 130 13.59 6.56 -5.01
CA LEU A 130 12.91 5.27 -4.99
C LEU A 130 13.81 4.22 -5.62
N THR A 131 14.02 3.11 -4.91
CA THR A 131 14.69 1.93 -5.47
C THR A 131 13.82 1.28 -6.55
N SER A 132 14.40 0.41 -7.38
CA SER A 132 13.63 -0.42 -8.32
C SER A 132 12.56 -1.23 -7.58
N VAL A 133 12.94 -1.82 -6.43
CA VAL A 133 12.03 -2.59 -5.56
C VAL A 133 10.86 -1.74 -5.06
N GLY A 134 11.14 -0.52 -4.60
CA GLY A 134 10.10 0.41 -4.17
C GLY A 134 9.12 0.73 -5.30
N ARG A 135 9.62 1.02 -6.50
CA ARG A 135 8.79 1.28 -7.68
C ARG A 135 7.96 0.07 -8.11
N ASP A 136 8.54 -1.13 -8.05
CA ASP A 136 7.85 -2.35 -8.42
C ASP A 136 6.69 -2.67 -7.48
N ILE A 137 6.85 -2.43 -6.17
CA ILE A 137 5.80 -2.67 -5.16
C ILE A 137 4.65 -1.66 -5.31
N ILE A 138 4.95 -0.36 -5.36
CA ILE A 138 3.91 0.68 -5.47
C ILE A 138 3.18 0.62 -6.82
N GLY A 139 3.83 0.06 -7.86
CA GLY A 139 3.24 -0.14 -9.18
C GLY A 139 2.37 -1.39 -9.30
N LYS A 140 2.19 -2.19 -8.24
CA LYS A 140 1.30 -3.37 -8.28
C LYS A 140 -0.17 -2.97 -8.12
N ASN A 141 -1.04 -3.62 -8.88
CA ASN A 141 -2.48 -3.34 -8.88
C ASN A 141 -3.23 -4.10 -7.78
N THR A 142 -2.71 -5.24 -7.35
CA THR A 142 -3.39 -6.10 -6.36
C THR A 142 -2.43 -6.60 -5.29
N ILE A 143 -2.99 -7.00 -4.15
CA ILE A 143 -2.23 -7.69 -3.09
C ILE A 143 -1.58 -8.98 -3.63
N ALA A 144 -2.27 -9.71 -4.52
CA ALA A 144 -1.72 -10.94 -5.10
C ALA A 144 -0.44 -10.69 -5.92
N ASP A 145 -0.39 -9.57 -6.66
CA ASP A 145 0.80 -9.17 -7.41
C ASP A 145 1.96 -8.78 -6.48
N ILE A 146 1.66 -8.14 -5.35
CA ILE A 146 2.66 -7.82 -4.31
C ILE A 146 3.22 -9.11 -3.70
N LEU A 147 2.36 -10.04 -3.30
CA LEU A 147 2.78 -11.33 -2.76
C LEU A 147 3.64 -12.12 -3.75
N THR A 148 3.26 -12.12 -5.03
CA THR A 148 4.02 -12.75 -6.12
C THR A 148 5.38 -12.09 -6.30
N TYR A 149 5.44 -10.75 -6.30
CA TYR A 149 6.68 -9.99 -6.41
C TYR A 149 7.65 -10.29 -5.26
N LEU A 150 7.14 -10.42 -4.03
CA LEU A 150 7.92 -10.77 -2.85
C LEU A 150 8.27 -12.27 -2.79
N GLY A 151 7.78 -13.10 -3.72
CA GLY A 151 7.97 -14.55 -3.69
C GLY A 151 7.25 -15.26 -2.55
N LEU A 152 6.18 -14.67 -2.02
CA LEU A 152 5.43 -15.20 -0.88
C LEU A 152 4.45 -16.30 -1.33
N GLY A 153 4.68 -17.50 -0.80
CA GLY A 153 3.82 -18.67 -1.02
C GLY A 153 2.55 -18.67 -0.15
N GLU A 154 1.78 -19.76 -0.25
CA GLU A 154 0.50 -19.92 0.46
C GLU A 154 0.63 -19.81 1.98
N ALA A 155 1.77 -20.20 2.56
CA ALA A 155 1.96 -20.13 4.00
C ALA A 155 1.83 -18.70 4.54
N ALA A 156 2.33 -17.69 3.81
CA ALA A 156 2.24 -16.28 4.19
C ALA A 156 0.80 -15.74 4.17
N LYS A 157 -0.14 -16.47 3.56
CA LYS A 157 -1.55 -16.09 3.44
C LYS A 157 -2.44 -16.73 4.51
N ARG A 158 -1.88 -17.66 5.32
CA ARG A 158 -2.65 -18.47 6.27
C ARG A 158 -2.46 -17.97 7.69
N ASN A 159 -3.56 -17.97 8.44
CA ASN A 159 -3.53 -17.68 9.88
C ASN A 159 -2.96 -18.86 10.66
N VAL A 160 -2.39 -18.56 11.84
CA VAL A 160 -2.01 -19.59 12.81
C VAL A 160 -3.25 -20.13 13.51
N GLY A 161 -3.37 -21.46 13.60
CA GLY A 161 -4.50 -22.13 14.26
C GLY A 161 -4.73 -23.56 13.80
N THR A 162 -5.84 -24.16 14.22
CA THR A 162 -6.19 -25.57 13.96
C THR A 162 -7.31 -25.77 12.93
N GLY A 163 -7.91 -24.69 12.44
CA GLY A 163 -8.98 -24.71 11.45
C GLY A 163 -8.51 -25.00 10.02
N ALA A 164 -9.48 -25.18 9.12
CA ALA A 164 -9.19 -25.37 7.70
C ALA A 164 -8.38 -24.17 7.14
N ASN A 165 -7.38 -24.48 6.31
CA ASN A 165 -6.46 -23.49 5.73
C ASN A 165 -5.66 -22.68 6.77
N GLN A 166 -5.46 -23.20 7.98
CA GLN A 166 -4.54 -22.61 8.98
C GLN A 166 -3.23 -23.40 9.07
N ILE A 167 -2.23 -22.78 9.70
CA ILE A 167 -0.95 -23.40 10.04
C ILE A 167 -0.92 -23.59 11.56
N PRO A 168 -0.86 -24.82 12.07
CA PRO A 168 -0.75 -25.03 13.50
C PRO A 168 0.61 -24.56 14.03
N ASP A 169 0.60 -23.76 15.09
CA ASP A 169 1.80 -23.45 15.87
C ASP A 169 2.35 -24.69 16.58
N MET A 170 3.64 -24.69 16.89
CA MET A 170 4.31 -25.81 17.56
C MET A 170 3.70 -26.12 18.94
N SER A 171 3.16 -25.12 19.65
CA SER A 171 2.49 -25.33 20.95
C SER A 171 1.25 -26.23 20.87
N LEU A 172 0.65 -26.37 19.69
CA LEU A 172 -0.47 -27.28 19.44
C LEU A 172 -0.03 -28.74 19.28
N PHE A 173 1.28 -28.97 19.17
CA PHE A 173 1.93 -30.28 19.18
C PHE A 173 2.58 -30.57 20.54
N ALA A 174 1.86 -30.35 21.64
CA ALA A 174 2.37 -30.60 22.98
C ALA A 174 2.88 -32.05 23.13
N SER A 175 4.04 -32.22 23.78
CA SER A 175 4.62 -33.53 24.06
C SER A 175 5.02 -33.66 25.52
N SER A 176 5.04 -34.89 26.03
CA SER A 176 5.49 -35.23 27.38
C SER A 176 6.27 -36.52 27.32
N ASN A 177 7.58 -36.45 27.54
CA ASN A 177 8.50 -37.58 27.45
C ASN A 177 9.22 -37.78 28.78
N THR A 178 9.28 -39.03 29.22
CA THR A 178 9.98 -39.50 30.42
C THR A 178 10.80 -40.74 30.06
N ALA A 179 11.59 -41.27 30.99
CA ALA A 179 12.37 -42.49 30.75
C ALA A 179 11.51 -43.71 30.39
N THR A 180 10.25 -43.76 30.82
CA THR A 180 9.39 -44.93 30.65
C THR A 180 8.04 -44.63 29.99
N ALA A 181 7.79 -43.40 29.55
CA ALA A 181 6.56 -43.05 28.84
C ALA A 181 6.72 -41.82 27.96
N ALA A 182 5.99 -41.78 26.85
CA ALA A 182 5.95 -40.68 25.89
C ALA A 182 4.51 -40.36 25.48
N ALA A 183 4.25 -39.10 25.19
CA ALA A 183 2.97 -38.64 24.69
C ALA A 183 3.13 -37.50 23.69
N GLN A 184 2.30 -37.51 22.65
CA GLN A 184 2.21 -36.49 21.63
C GLN A 184 0.73 -36.12 21.44
N LYS A 185 0.39 -34.85 21.67
CA LYS A 185 -0.88 -34.25 21.28
C LYS A 185 -0.75 -33.65 19.89
N PHE A 186 -1.81 -33.77 19.08
CA PHE A 186 -1.90 -33.19 17.76
C PHE A 186 -2.88 -32.01 17.75
N PRO A 187 -2.79 -31.11 16.76
CA PRO A 187 -3.72 -29.99 16.57
C PRO A 187 -5.21 -30.38 16.50
N SER A 188 -5.51 -31.63 16.09
CA SER A 188 -6.87 -32.17 16.08
C SER A 188 -7.43 -32.47 17.48
N GLY A 189 -6.61 -32.37 18.51
CA GLY A 189 -6.93 -32.83 19.87
C GLY A 189 -6.56 -34.29 20.12
N LEU A 190 -6.29 -35.08 19.08
CA LEU A 190 -5.83 -36.46 19.22
C LEU A 190 -4.54 -36.51 20.04
N ILE A 191 -4.45 -37.48 20.94
CA ILE A 191 -3.28 -37.75 21.76
C ILE A 191 -2.89 -39.21 21.52
N LEU A 192 -1.61 -39.43 21.22
CA LEU A 192 -0.98 -40.75 21.20
C LEU A 192 -0.03 -40.84 22.37
N GLN A 193 -0.12 -41.92 23.15
CA GLN A 193 0.70 -42.15 24.32
C GLN A 193 1.22 -43.57 24.33
N CYS A 194 2.43 -43.77 24.81
CA CYS A 194 2.99 -45.08 25.06
C CYS A 194 3.79 -45.07 26.34
N GLY A 195 4.09 -46.25 26.84
CA GLY A 195 5.00 -46.40 27.96
C GLY A 195 5.23 -47.85 28.33
N GLN A 196 6.06 -48.03 29.35
CA GLN A 196 6.44 -49.31 29.91
C GLN A 196 6.16 -49.33 31.41
N LEU A 197 5.82 -50.50 31.92
CA LEU A 197 5.76 -50.75 33.35
C LEU A 197 7.17 -50.60 33.93
N ASN A 198 7.31 -49.93 35.08
CA ASN A 198 8.59 -49.83 35.79
C ASN A 198 8.90 -51.16 36.48
N GLY A 199 9.49 -52.10 35.74
CA GLY A 199 9.91 -53.41 36.21
C GLY A 199 9.10 -54.57 35.64
N SER A 200 9.64 -55.77 35.83
CA SER A 200 9.07 -57.01 35.28
C SER A 200 7.75 -57.38 35.97
N PRO A 201 6.66 -57.60 35.21
CA PRO A 201 5.39 -57.98 35.80
C PRO A 201 5.41 -59.42 36.32
N ASN A 202 4.75 -59.65 37.45
CA ASN A 202 4.46 -60.98 37.98
C ASN A 202 3.18 -61.54 37.34
N VAL A 203 3.06 -62.86 37.28
CA VAL A 203 1.80 -63.52 36.90
C VAL A 203 0.71 -63.29 37.94
N SER A 204 -0.54 -63.31 37.48
CA SER A 204 -1.73 -63.12 38.32
C SER A 204 -1.67 -61.82 39.14
N SER A 205 -1.08 -60.78 38.56
CA SER A 205 -0.87 -59.48 39.19
C SER A 205 -1.43 -58.36 38.33
N THR A 206 -1.82 -57.27 39.00
CA THR A 206 -2.41 -56.08 38.40
C THR A 206 -1.58 -54.85 38.79
N TYR A 207 -1.24 -54.04 37.79
CA TYR A 207 -0.38 -52.86 37.96
C TYR A 207 -1.07 -51.60 37.43
N GLY A 208 -1.15 -50.57 38.26
CA GLY A 208 -1.71 -49.29 37.86
C GLY A 208 -0.75 -48.49 36.98
N MET A 209 -1.22 -48.11 35.80
CA MET A 209 -0.52 -47.26 34.84
C MET A 209 -1.16 -45.88 34.80
N ARG A 210 -0.32 -44.84 34.68
CA ARG A 210 -0.76 -43.46 34.50
C ARG A 210 -0.35 -42.94 33.13
N PHE A 211 -1.28 -42.34 32.41
CA PHE A 211 -0.97 -41.68 31.15
C PHE A 211 -0.17 -40.38 31.40
N PRO A 212 0.88 -40.10 30.60
CA PRO A 212 1.61 -38.83 30.66
C PRO A 212 0.73 -37.58 30.49
N MET A 213 -0.33 -37.70 29.69
CA MET A 213 -1.36 -36.68 29.48
C MET A 213 -2.74 -37.27 29.80
N THR A 214 -3.60 -36.47 30.42
CA THR A 214 -4.99 -36.84 30.62
C THR A 214 -5.73 -36.81 29.28
N PHE A 215 -6.43 -37.90 28.96
CA PHE A 215 -7.40 -37.91 27.87
C PHE A 215 -8.73 -37.31 28.34
N SER A 216 -9.44 -36.59 27.48
CA SER A 216 -10.86 -36.27 27.68
C SER A 216 -11.72 -37.52 27.45
N ARG A 217 -11.28 -38.41 26.56
CA ARG A 217 -11.83 -39.74 26.29
C ARG A 217 -10.76 -40.67 25.74
N VAL A 218 -10.64 -41.85 26.34
CA VAL A 218 -9.81 -42.94 25.80
C VAL A 218 -10.57 -43.65 24.68
N LEU A 219 -9.91 -43.84 23.54
CA LEU A 219 -10.45 -44.60 22.40
C LEU A 219 -9.94 -46.04 22.39
N ALA A 220 -8.66 -46.25 22.69
CA ALA A 220 -8.05 -47.58 22.71
C ALA A 220 -6.84 -47.62 23.65
N VAL A 221 -6.63 -48.78 24.28
CA VAL A 221 -5.41 -49.14 25.00
C VAL A 221 -5.03 -50.55 24.58
N THR A 222 -3.81 -50.70 24.08
CA THR A 222 -3.23 -52.00 23.75
C THR A 222 -2.02 -52.22 24.64
N VAL A 223 -1.94 -53.41 25.22
CA VAL A 223 -0.86 -53.84 26.10
C VAL A 223 -0.16 -55.05 25.50
N THR A 224 1.13 -55.16 25.75
CA THR A 224 1.93 -56.30 25.32
C THR A 224 2.99 -56.63 26.36
N LEU A 225 3.44 -57.87 26.36
CA LEU A 225 4.55 -58.36 27.17
C LEU A 225 5.73 -58.66 26.26
N ASN A 226 6.92 -58.31 26.72
CA ASN A 226 8.16 -58.84 26.17
C ASN A 226 8.51 -60.12 26.90
N VAL A 227 8.37 -61.25 26.19
CA VAL A 227 8.55 -62.60 26.74
C VAL A 227 9.64 -63.31 25.97
N THR A 228 10.64 -63.83 26.67
CA THR A 228 11.70 -64.68 26.11
C THR A 228 11.48 -66.14 26.50
N GLY A 229 11.09 -66.99 25.54
CA GLY A 229 11.31 -68.44 25.59
C GLY A 229 10.35 -69.34 26.40
N ALA A 230 9.04 -69.05 26.48
CA ALA A 230 8.10 -69.89 27.25
C ALA A 230 7.07 -70.67 26.39
N SER A 231 6.84 -71.94 26.75
CA SER A 231 5.64 -72.71 26.37
C SER A 231 4.50 -72.40 27.34
N GLY A 232 3.41 -71.80 26.85
CA GLY A 232 2.26 -71.36 27.66
C GLY A 232 2.34 -69.89 28.09
N GLN A 233 2.40 -68.98 27.13
CA GLN A 233 2.54 -67.54 27.37
C GLN A 233 1.37 -66.98 28.19
N PRO A 234 1.62 -66.07 29.15
CA PRO A 234 0.56 -65.38 29.87
C PRO A 234 -0.17 -64.43 28.91
N THR A 235 -1.43 -64.17 29.18
CA THR A 235 -2.18 -63.13 28.48
C THR A 235 -2.09 -61.83 29.27
N VAL A 236 -2.00 -60.72 28.55
CA VAL A 236 -1.98 -59.38 29.12
C VAL A 236 -3.17 -58.60 28.62
N SER A 237 -3.85 -57.92 29.53
CA SER A 237 -5.06 -57.17 29.24
C SER A 237 -4.99 -55.79 29.89
N ALA A 238 -5.49 -54.79 29.17
CA ALA A 238 -5.78 -53.49 29.75
C ALA A 238 -7.15 -53.57 30.42
N THR A 239 -7.19 -53.35 31.73
CA THR A 239 -8.41 -53.37 32.53
C THR A 239 -8.61 -52.01 33.20
N ASN A 240 -9.83 -51.72 33.69
CA ASN A 240 -10.11 -50.49 34.44
C ASN A 240 -9.65 -49.19 33.74
N VAL A 241 -9.87 -49.10 32.43
CA VAL A 241 -9.43 -47.95 31.61
C VAL A 241 -10.24 -46.71 31.95
N HIS A 242 -9.54 -45.61 32.23
CA HIS A 242 -10.11 -44.31 32.54
C HIS A 242 -9.21 -43.19 31.99
N ASN A 243 -9.66 -41.94 32.10
CA ASN A 243 -9.06 -40.80 31.40
C ASN A 243 -7.61 -40.47 31.81
N THR A 244 -7.18 -40.88 33.00
CA THR A 244 -5.82 -40.64 33.53
C THR A 244 -4.94 -41.89 33.54
N GLY A 245 -5.48 -43.07 33.24
CA GLY A 245 -4.75 -44.32 33.39
C GLY A 245 -5.58 -45.57 33.12
N PHE A 246 -4.96 -46.71 33.41
CA PHE A 246 -5.57 -48.03 33.28
C PHE A 246 -4.74 -49.02 34.10
N ASP A 247 -5.23 -50.24 34.24
CA ASP A 247 -4.48 -51.30 34.90
C ASP A 247 -3.95 -52.30 33.87
N ILE A 248 -2.67 -52.67 33.96
CA ILE A 248 -2.12 -53.84 33.27
C ILE A 248 -2.40 -55.06 34.14
N THR A 249 -3.20 -56.00 33.64
CA THR A 249 -3.46 -57.28 34.31
C THR A 249 -2.81 -58.41 33.53
N VAL A 250 -1.91 -59.15 34.19
CA VAL A 250 -1.25 -60.33 33.63
C VAL A 250 -1.94 -61.59 34.16
N SER A 251 -2.63 -62.30 33.28
CA SER A 251 -3.34 -63.54 33.62
C SER A 251 -2.42 -64.74 33.43
N PRO A 252 -2.59 -65.82 34.23
CA PRO A 252 -1.68 -66.96 34.20
C PRO A 252 -1.72 -67.69 32.85
N GLY A 253 -0.53 -68.01 32.32
CA GLY A 253 -0.32 -69.01 31.27
C GLY A 253 0.31 -70.27 31.87
N SER A 254 0.03 -71.45 31.30
CA SER A 254 0.58 -72.72 31.77
C SER A 254 2.09 -72.80 31.46
N GLY A 255 2.95 -72.22 32.30
CA GLY A 255 4.42 -72.30 32.17
C GLY A 255 5.13 -70.95 32.02
N TYR A 256 4.85 -69.98 32.90
CA TYR A 256 5.48 -68.66 32.85
C TYR A 256 6.99 -68.72 33.11
N GLY A 257 7.79 -68.51 32.06
CA GLY A 257 9.17 -68.03 32.16
C GLY A 257 9.15 -66.50 32.34
N SER A 258 10.03 -65.98 33.19
CA SER A 258 10.18 -64.56 33.51
C SER A 258 9.96 -63.62 32.30
N SER A 259 8.92 -62.77 32.33
CA SER A 259 8.80 -61.65 31.37
C SER A 259 9.82 -60.58 31.72
N ALA A 260 10.42 -59.96 30.71
CA ALA A 260 11.34 -58.87 30.93
C ALA A 260 10.58 -57.57 31.23
N ASP A 261 9.55 -57.22 30.45
CA ASP A 261 8.84 -55.93 30.55
C ASP A 261 7.41 -55.97 29.99
N ALA A 262 6.55 -55.03 30.43
CA ALA A 262 5.23 -54.78 29.84
C ALA A 262 5.18 -53.39 29.19
N TYR A 263 4.58 -53.30 28.00
CA TYR A 263 4.42 -52.05 27.25
C TYR A 263 2.96 -51.76 26.94
N TYR A 264 2.65 -50.48 26.73
CA TYR A 264 1.36 -50.07 26.21
C TYR A 264 1.48 -49.02 25.12
N ILE A 265 0.47 -48.98 24.27
CA ILE A 265 0.13 -47.85 23.42
C ILE A 265 -1.34 -47.51 23.65
N ALA A 266 -1.64 -46.22 23.78
CA ALA A 266 -2.97 -45.71 24.03
C ALA A 266 -3.25 -44.52 23.11
N MET A 267 -4.51 -44.40 22.71
CA MET A 267 -5.01 -43.33 21.84
C MET A 267 -6.31 -42.77 22.37
N GLY A 268 -6.49 -41.46 22.25
CA GLY A 268 -7.66 -40.73 22.72
C GLY A 268 -7.57 -39.25 22.35
N TYR A 269 -8.42 -38.42 22.93
CA TYR A 269 -8.37 -36.95 22.83
C TYR A 269 -8.91 -36.34 24.11
#